data_AF-A0A432F746-F1
#
_entry.id   AF-A0A432F746-F1
#
_cell.length_a   1.000
_cell.length_b   1.000
_cell.length_c   1.000
_cell.angle_alpha   90.00
_cell.angle_beta   90.00
_cell.angle_gamma   90.00
#
_symmetry.space_group_name_H-M   'P 1'
#
loop_
_entity.id
_entity.type
_entity.pdbx_description
1 polymer ?
#
loop_
_entity_poly.entity_id
_entity_poly.type
_entity_poly.pdbx_seq_one_letter_code
_entity_poly.pdbx_strand_id
1 'polypeptide(L)'
;MSLLKRFFCHLSALGFIALGLGLQAADWPQYLGPGRDAVYPGQALTLAWPSSGPKVLWRKRDIDAGMSGVVVAKGRAILFHEVNR
;
A
#
# COMPACT_ATOMS: atom_id res chain seq x y z
N MET A 1 -23.12 11.64 42.41
CA MET A 1 -22.29 10.54 41.88
C MET A 1 -22.93 9.81 40.67
N SER A 2 -23.53 10.53 39.71
CA SER A 2 -24.18 9.91 38.53
C SER A 2 -23.91 10.69 37.23
N LEU A 3 -23.70 12.01 37.29
CA LEU A 3 -23.31 12.80 36.11
C LEU A 3 -21.87 12.55 35.64
N LEU A 4 -20.92 12.30 36.54
CA LEU A 4 -19.50 12.12 36.19
C LEU A 4 -19.22 10.78 35.48
N LYS A 5 -20.09 9.78 35.65
CA LYS A 5 -19.98 8.48 34.95
C LYS A 5 -20.43 8.55 33.49
N ARG A 6 -21.29 9.52 33.12
CA ARG A 6 -21.79 9.69 31.75
C ARG A 6 -20.74 10.29 30.82
N PHE A 7 -19.88 11.18 31.33
CA PHE A 7 -18.76 11.73 30.57
C PHE A 7 -17.70 10.67 30.22
N PHE A 8 -17.50 9.68 31.08
CA PHE A 8 -16.53 8.60 30.85
C PHE A 8 -17.00 7.61 29.77
N CYS A 9 -18.31 7.46 29.57
CA CYS A 9 -18.89 6.58 28.54
C CYS A 9 -18.85 7.16 27.13
N HIS A 10 -18.84 8.49 26.97
CA HIS A 10 -18.78 9.12 25.64
C HIS A 10 -17.35 9.34 25.13
N LEU A 11 -16.35 9.49 26.02
CA LEU A 11 -14.94 9.59 25.61
C LEU A 11 -14.42 8.27 25.00
N SER A 12 -14.95 7.13 25.43
CA SER A 12 -14.54 5.82 24.89
C SER A 12 -15.06 5.57 23.47
N ALA A 13 -16.23 6.14 23.12
CA ALA A 13 -16.83 5.98 21.79
C ALA A 13 -16.13 6.82 20.69
N LEU A 14 -15.56 7.98 21.05
CA LEU A 14 -14.78 8.81 20.12
C LEU A 14 -13.39 8.22 19.81
N GLY A 15 -12.80 7.46 20.72
CA GLY A 15 -11.51 6.79 20.51
C GLY A 15 -11.56 5.63 19.52
N PHE A 16 -12.72 4.99 19.33
CA PHE A 16 -12.88 3.82 18.47
C PHE A 16 -13.08 4.14 16.98
N ILE A 17 -13.54 5.34 16.63
CA ILE A 17 -13.78 5.74 15.22
C ILE A 17 -12.44 6.03 14.49
N ALA A 18 -11.37 6.32 15.23
CA ALA A 18 -10.08 6.69 14.65
C ALA A 18 -9.26 5.52 14.08
N LEU A 19 -9.62 4.25 14.33
CA LEU A 19 -8.83 3.08 13.87
C LEU A 19 -9.06 2.69 12.40
N GLY A 20 -10.03 3.28 11.70
CA GLY A 20 -10.44 2.84 10.36
C GLY A 20 -9.75 3.55 9.19
N LEU A 21 -9.05 4.66 9.42
CA LEU A 21 -8.36 5.40 8.36
C LEU A 21 -6.99 4.75 8.11
N GLY A 22 -6.98 3.55 7.53
CA GLY A 22 -5.77 2.97 6.98
C GLY A 22 -5.18 3.93 5.95
N LEU A 23 -3.91 4.31 6.11
CA LEU A 23 -3.16 5.05 5.10
C LEU A 23 -3.18 4.24 3.80
N GLN A 24 -4.02 4.65 2.87
CA GLN A 24 -4.13 4.01 1.57
C GLN A 24 -2.98 4.56 0.72
N ALA A 25 -1.97 3.72 0.47
CA ALA A 25 -0.96 4.04 -0.53
C ALA A 25 -1.63 4.27 -1.89
N ALA A 26 -1.10 5.20 -2.69
CA ALA A 26 -1.62 5.45 -4.03
C ALA A 26 -1.47 4.19 -4.91
N ASP A 27 -2.55 3.83 -5.60
CA ASP A 27 -2.53 2.73 -6.56
C ASP A 27 -1.64 3.10 -7.78
N TRP A 28 -1.10 2.08 -8.43
CA TRP A 28 -0.40 2.14 -9.71
C TRP A 28 -1.16 1.28 -10.74
N PRO A 29 -2.37 1.70 -11.15
CA PRO A 29 -3.36 0.76 -11.71
C PRO A 29 -3.14 0.39 -13.18
N GLN A 30 -2.20 1.04 -13.87
CA GLN A 30 -1.95 0.85 -15.30
C GLN A 30 -0.47 1.00 -15.66
N TYR A 31 -0.11 0.65 -16.90
CA TYR A 31 1.22 0.88 -17.43
C TYR A 31 1.61 2.36 -17.31
N LEU A 32 2.82 2.62 -16.79
CA LEU A 32 3.33 3.96 -16.47
C LEU A 32 2.55 4.72 -15.38
N GLY A 33 1.69 4.05 -14.61
CA GLY A 33 1.07 4.61 -13.42
C GLY A 33 -0.18 5.45 -13.70
N PRO A 34 -0.72 6.14 -12.68
CA PRO A 34 -1.98 6.87 -12.80
C PRO A 34 -1.94 7.94 -13.90
N GLY A 35 -0.82 8.65 -14.06
CA GLY A 35 -0.61 9.67 -15.10
C GLY A 35 -0.11 9.15 -16.45
N ARG A 36 0.19 7.84 -16.57
CA ARG A 36 0.83 7.21 -17.73
C ARG A 36 2.17 7.84 -18.15
N ASP A 37 2.89 8.38 -17.17
CA ASP A 37 4.13 9.15 -17.33
C ASP A 37 5.31 8.54 -16.57
N ALA A 38 5.10 7.41 -15.88
CA ALA A 38 6.04 6.74 -14.99
C ALA A 38 6.52 7.59 -13.81
N VAL A 39 5.71 8.56 -13.38
CA VAL A 39 6.02 9.43 -12.25
C VAL A 39 5.25 9.00 -11.00
N TYR A 40 5.98 8.83 -9.90
CA TYR A 40 5.38 8.69 -8.57
C TYR A 40 5.13 10.08 -7.97
N PRO A 41 3.88 10.44 -7.63
CA PRO A 41 3.54 11.80 -7.21
C PRO A 41 3.80 12.08 -5.73
N GLY A 42 4.16 11.07 -4.94
CA GLY A 42 4.37 11.22 -3.49
C GLY A 42 5.78 11.71 -3.13
N GLN A 43 5.99 11.98 -1.84
CA GLN A 43 7.32 12.27 -1.30
C GLN A 43 8.27 11.08 -1.52
N ALA A 44 9.56 11.37 -1.68
CA ALA A 44 10.61 10.35 -1.74
C ALA A 44 10.40 9.27 -0.67
N LEU A 45 10.35 8.00 -1.09
CA LEU A 45 10.13 6.84 -0.21
C LEU A 45 11.28 6.63 0.78
N THR A 46 12.48 7.08 0.40
CA THR A 46 13.67 7.13 1.26
C THR A 46 14.64 8.17 0.72
N LEU A 47 15.50 8.72 1.58
CA LEU A 47 16.61 9.60 1.17
C LEU A 47 17.78 8.81 0.60
N ALA A 48 18.07 7.63 1.17
CA ALA A 48 19.11 6.72 0.72
C ALA A 48 18.73 5.28 1.07
N TRP A 49 19.14 4.34 0.22
CA TRP A 49 19.05 2.92 0.55
C TRP A 49 20.24 2.51 1.41
N PRO A 50 20.07 1.58 2.38
CA PRO A 50 21.18 0.91 3.04
C PRO A 50 22.09 0.21 2.01
N SER A 51 23.35 -0.04 2.36
CA SER A 51 24.27 -0.82 1.51
C SER A 51 23.76 -2.23 1.20
N SER A 52 22.98 -2.81 2.12
CA SER A 52 22.28 -4.09 1.96
C SER A 52 20.97 -4.00 1.15
N GLY A 53 20.55 -2.79 0.77
CA GLY A 53 19.28 -2.53 0.09
C GLY A 53 18.04 -2.52 1.00
N PRO A 54 16.85 -2.27 0.44
CA PRO A 54 15.59 -2.39 1.17
C PRO A 54 15.35 -3.80 1.70
N LYS A 55 14.66 -3.90 2.85
CA LYS A 55 14.15 -5.17 3.34
C LYS A 55 13.15 -5.75 2.34
N VAL A 56 13.40 -6.97 1.87
CA VAL A 56 12.46 -7.72 1.03
C VAL A 56 11.32 -8.27 1.91
N LEU A 57 10.09 -7.84 1.64
CA LEU A 57 8.90 -8.31 2.37
C LEU A 57 8.37 -9.64 1.82
N TRP A 58 8.35 -9.80 0.50
CA TRP A 58 7.92 -11.01 -0.19
C TRP A 58 8.61 -11.11 -1.55
N ARG A 59 8.61 -12.32 -2.12
CA ARG A 59 9.13 -12.58 -3.46
C ARG A 59 8.28 -13.65 -4.14
N LYS A 60 7.71 -13.32 -5.30
CA LYS A 60 7.11 -14.32 -6.21
C LYS A 60 8.24 -14.95 -7.01
N ARG A 61 8.28 -16.28 -7.02
CA ARG A 61 9.17 -17.10 -7.84
C ARG A 61 8.40 -17.63 -9.05
N ASP A 62 9.11 -18.24 -9.99
CA ASP A 62 8.52 -18.92 -11.15
C ASP A 62 7.68 -17.97 -12.02
N ILE A 63 8.36 -16.90 -12.48
CA ILE A 63 7.82 -15.92 -13.42
C ILE A 63 8.59 -16.12 -14.73
N ASP A 64 7.90 -16.62 -15.76
CA ASP A 64 8.46 -16.75 -17.10
C ASP A 64 8.43 -15.43 -17.87
N ALA A 65 8.68 -15.48 -19.18
CA ALA A 65 8.67 -14.30 -20.04
C ALA A 65 7.32 -13.57 -19.98
N GLY A 66 7.39 -12.24 -19.97
CA GLY A 66 6.22 -11.37 -19.99
C GLY A 66 6.64 -9.98 -20.48
N MET A 67 5.82 -9.40 -21.36
CA MET A 67 6.06 -8.06 -21.92
C MET A 67 5.24 -6.97 -21.20
N SER A 68 4.56 -7.32 -20.11
CA SER A 68 3.72 -6.42 -19.33
C SER A 68 4.45 -5.87 -18.10
N GLY A 69 4.27 -4.59 -17.80
CA GLY A 69 4.69 -4.02 -16.52
C GLY A 69 3.80 -4.48 -15.37
N VAL A 70 4.33 -4.50 -14.15
CA VAL A 70 3.55 -4.78 -12.94
C VAL A 70 2.65 -3.59 -12.63
N VAL A 71 1.40 -3.86 -12.27
CA VAL A 71 0.45 -2.85 -11.77
C VAL A 71 0.05 -3.19 -10.34
N VAL A 72 -0.26 -2.18 -9.54
CA VAL A 72 -0.72 -2.35 -8.15
C VAL A 72 -2.07 -1.66 -8.00
N ALA A 73 -3.09 -2.41 -7.60
CA ALA A 73 -4.41 -1.84 -7.36
C ALA A 73 -5.11 -2.56 -6.22
N LYS A 74 -5.76 -1.80 -5.32
CA LYS A 74 -6.55 -2.34 -4.22
C LYS A 74 -5.78 -3.38 -3.38
N GLY A 75 -4.52 -3.07 -3.07
CA GLY A 75 -3.65 -3.92 -2.26
C GLY A 75 -3.14 -5.20 -2.94
N ARG A 76 -3.20 -5.28 -4.28
CA ARG A 76 -2.71 -6.42 -5.05
C ARG A 76 -1.70 -5.99 -6.11
N ALA A 77 -0.59 -6.71 -6.22
CA ALA A 77 0.31 -6.64 -7.37
C ALA A 77 -0.19 -7.62 -8.44
N ILE A 78 -0.32 -7.15 -9.68
CA ILE A 78 -0.83 -7.90 -10.83
C ILE A 78 0.22 -7.84 -11.92
N LEU A 79 0.55 -8.99 -12.49
CA LEU A 79 1.54 -9.18 -13.54
C LEU A 79 1.02 -10.25 -14.52
N PHE A 80 1.27 -10.07 -15.82
CA PHE A 80 1.08 -11.11 -16.82
C PHE A 80 2.42 -11.69 -17.23
N HIS A 81 2.52 -13.02 -17.16
CA HIS A 81 3.67 -13.80 -17.60
C HIS A 81 3.17 -15.10 -18.25
N GLU A 82 4.02 -15.72 -19.06
CA GLU A 82 3.79 -17.07 -19.58
C GLU A 82 3.70 -18.09 -18.44
N VAL A 83 2.91 -19.16 -18.60
CA VAL A 83 2.64 -20.12 -17.51
C VAL A 83 3.05 -21.56 -17.82
N ASN A 84 3.56 -21.87 -19.01
CA ASN A 84 3.96 -23.23 -19.40
C ASN A 84 5.00 -23.21 -20.54
N ARG A 85 6.28 -23.40 -20.24
CA ARG A 85 7.30 -23.71 -21.25
C ARG A 85 8.06 -24.99 -20.91
#